data_AF-A0ABD2NXF6-F1
#
_entry.id   AF-A0ABD2NXF6-F1
#
_cell.length_a   1.000
_cell.length_b   1.000
_cell.length_c   1.000
_cell.angle_alpha   90.00
_cell.angle_beta   90.00
_cell.angle_gamma   90.00
#
_symmetry.space_group_name_H-M   'P 1'
#
loop_
_entity.id
_entity.type
_entity.pdbx_description
1 polymer ?
#
loop_
_entity_poly.entity_id
_entity_poly.type
_entity_poly.pdbx_seq_one_letter_code
_entity_poly.pdbx_strand_id
1 'polypeptide(L)' 'EGDDIPTIEDVEKAIDKTRNNHAPGEDEIAAELIKFGDEPLVVALMEIIKEIWTTEKFQNHAALESSVRIIKKEM' A
#
# COMPACT_ATOMS: atom_id res chain seq x y z
N GLU A 1 -16.92 -13.07 16.68
CA GLU A 1 -15.69 -12.42 17.20
C GLU A 1 -15.25 -11.42 16.15
N GLY A 2 -14.85 -10.22 16.57
CA GLY A 2 -14.73 -9.05 15.70
C GLY A 2 -13.62 -9.21 14.69
N ASP A 3 -13.87 -8.76 13.46
CA ASP A 3 -12.79 -8.51 12.50
C ASP A 3 -11.93 -7.38 13.07
N ASP A 4 -10.84 -7.76 13.72
CA ASP A 4 -9.86 -6.79 14.22
C ASP A 4 -9.28 -6.06 13.01
N ILE A 5 -9.48 -4.74 12.99
CA ILE A 5 -8.94 -3.86 11.94
C ILE A 5 -7.42 -4.03 11.92
N PRO A 6 -6.80 -4.29 10.75
CA PRO A 6 -5.36 -4.48 10.63
C PRO A 6 -4.57 -3.36 11.31
N THR A 7 -3.50 -3.71 12.02
CA THR A 7 -2.58 -2.77 12.67
C THR A 7 -1.39 -2.44 11.77
N ILE A 8 -0.62 -1.40 12.11
CA ILE A 8 0.60 -1.06 11.36
C ILE A 8 1.61 -2.21 11.37
N GLU A 9 1.73 -2.94 12.49
CA GLU A 9 2.59 -4.12 12.59
C GLU A 9 2.14 -5.25 11.66
N ASP A 10 0.84 -5.39 11.41
CA ASP A 10 0.31 -6.38 10.48
C ASP A 10 0.68 -6.03 9.03
N VAL A 11 0.65 -4.74 8.71
CA VAL A 11 1.07 -4.21 7.40
C VAL A 11 2.57 -4.41 7.20
N GLU A 12 3.39 -4.07 8.19
CA GLU A 12 4.85 -4.30 8.15
C GLU A 12 5.18 -5.79 7.96
N LYS A 13 4.54 -6.68 8.75
CA LYS A 13 4.70 -8.14 8.60
C LYS A 13 4.27 -8.64 7.22
N ALA A 14 3.24 -8.03 6.62
CA ALA A 14 2.78 -8.38 5.29
C ALA A 14 3.79 -7.93 4.22
N ILE A 15 4.32 -6.72 4.34
CA ILE A 15 5.38 -6.18 3.47
C ILE A 15 6.61 -7.09 3.52
N ASP A 16 7.07 -7.48 4.71
CA ASP A 16 8.23 -8.36 4.90
C ASP A 16 8.08 -9.73 4.22
N LYS A 17 6.86 -10.27 4.24
CA LYS A 17 6.52 -11.57 3.64
C LYS A 17 6.48 -11.55 2.11
N THR A 18 6.40 -10.37 1.48
CA THR A 18 6.49 -10.29 0.01
C THR A 18 7.86 -10.84 -0.45
N ARG A 19 7.96 -11.39 -1.65
CA ARG A 19 9.22 -11.99 -2.14
C ARG A 19 9.95 -11.02 -3.05
N ASN A 20 11.27 -10.97 -2.91
CA ASN A 20 12.15 -10.16 -3.76
C ASN A 20 12.42 -10.88 -5.09
N ASN A 21 12.87 -10.14 -6.10
CA ASN A 21 13.27 -10.58 -7.43
C ASN A 21 12.16 -11.29 -8.22
N HIS A 22 10.90 -11.00 -7.88
CA HIS A 22 9.76 -11.38 -8.72
C HIS A 22 9.50 -10.29 -9.75
N ALA A 23 9.07 -10.70 -10.94
CA ALA A 23 8.59 -9.75 -11.94
C ALA A 23 7.44 -8.94 -11.33
N PRO A 24 7.40 -7.62 -11.57
CA PRO A 24 6.30 -6.78 -11.12
C PRO A 24 4.96 -7.28 -11.69
N GLY A 25 3.86 -6.93 -11.00
CA GLY A 25 2.51 -7.27 -11.44
C GLY A 25 2.08 -6.43 -12.65
N GLU A 26 0.77 -6.47 -12.94
CA GLU A 26 0.15 -5.63 -13.98
C GLU A 26 0.28 -4.12 -13.69
N ASP A 27 0.48 -3.76 -12.42
CA ASP A 27 0.74 -2.39 -11.97
C ASP A 27 2.17 -1.90 -12.24
N GLU A 28 3.05 -2.77 -12.72
CA GLU A 28 4.48 -2.52 -12.95
C GLU A 28 5.27 -2.12 -11.69
N ILE A 29 4.69 -2.30 -10.49
CA ILE A 29 5.33 -1.98 -9.21
C ILE A 29 6.08 -3.21 -8.68
N ALA A 30 7.39 -3.09 -8.55
CA ALA A 30 8.22 -4.14 -7.94
C ALA A 30 8.02 -4.17 -6.41
N ALA A 31 7.99 -5.37 -5.81
CA ALA A 31 7.79 -5.54 -4.37
C ALA A 31 8.87 -4.82 -3.53
N GLU A 32 10.08 -4.68 -4.07
CA GLU A 32 11.20 -3.96 -3.48
C GLU A 32 10.89 -2.48 -3.22
N LEU A 33 10.11 -1.84 -4.09
CA LEU A 33 9.72 -0.43 -3.91
C LEU A 33 8.85 -0.25 -2.68
N ILE A 34 8.06 -1.28 -2.34
CA ILE A 34 7.21 -1.29 -1.16
C ILE A 34 8.04 -1.68 0.07
N LYS A 35 8.88 -2.71 -0.04
CA LYS A 35 9.73 -3.19 1.08
C LYS A 35 10.77 -2.21 1.56
N PHE A 36 11.36 -1.47 0.64
CA PHE A 36 12.42 -0.50 0.94
C PHE A 36 11.89 0.94 0.96
N GLY A 37 10.56 1.12 0.90
CA GLY A 37 9.95 2.42 1.13
C GLY A 37 10.06 2.84 2.59
N ASP A 38 10.13 4.14 2.81
CA ASP A 38 10.20 4.70 4.17
C ASP A 38 8.84 4.63 4.89
N GLU A 39 8.85 4.94 6.19
CA GLU A 39 7.67 4.96 7.08
C GLU A 39 6.42 5.64 6.47
N PRO A 40 6.49 6.78 5.74
CA PRO A 40 5.31 7.39 5.14
C PRO A 40 4.57 6.46 4.16
N LEU A 41 5.28 5.57 3.46
CA LEU A 41 4.66 4.61 2.55
C LEU A 41 3.87 3.54 3.32
N VAL A 42 4.45 3.03 4.41
CA VAL A 42 3.82 2.05 5.28
C VAL A 42 2.54 2.61 5.90
N VAL A 43 2.58 3.88 6.35
CA VAL A 43 1.41 4.60 6.87
C VAL A 43 0.33 4.77 5.80
N ALA A 44 0.69 5.18 4.58
CA ALA A 44 -0.28 5.32 3.49
C ALA A 44 -0.94 3.98 3.11
N LEU A 45 -0.16 2.89 3.08
CA LEU A 45 -0.70 1.54 2.83
C LEU A 45 -1.65 1.10 3.93
N MET A 46 -1.31 1.37 5.20
CA MET A 46 -2.16 1.09 6.35
C MET A 46 -3.49 1.84 6.27
N GLU A 47 -3.50 3.12 5.86
CA GLU A 47 -4.72 3.89 5.68
C GLU A 47 -5.62 3.29 4.60
N ILE A 48 -5.05 2.92 3.45
CA ILE A 48 -5.78 2.28 2.34
C ILE A 48 -6.35 0.93 2.79
N ILE A 49 -5.53 0.09 3.44
CA ILE A 49 -5.95 -1.23 3.93
C ILE A 49 -7.09 -1.08 4.92
N LYS A 50 -6.98 -0.14 5.87
CA LYS A 50 -8.01 0.13 6.87
C LYS A 50 -9.31 0.64 6.23
N GLU A 51 -9.21 1.51 5.23
CA GLU A 51 -10.38 1.97 4.48
C GLU A 51 -11.08 0.81 3.77
N ILE A 52 -10.33 -0.03 3.05
CA ILE A 52 -10.89 -1.21 2.36
C ILE A 52 -11.51 -2.18 3.37
N TRP A 53 -10.84 -2.44 4.50
CA TRP A 53 -11.30 -3.36 5.54
C TRP A 53 -12.58 -2.88 6.22
N THR A 54 -12.74 -1.57 6.41
CA THR A 54 -13.91 -1.00 7.09
C THR A 54 -15.09 -0.76 6.16
N THR A 55 -14.83 -0.49 4.87
CA THR A 55 -15.88 -0.12 3.91
C THR A 55 -16.26 -1.25 2.96
N GLU A 56 -15.45 -2.31 2.89
CA GLU A 56 -15.47 -3.36 1.86
C GLU A 56 -15.48 -2.79 0.43
N LYS A 57 -15.04 -1.53 0.27
CA LYS A 57 -15.04 -0.81 -1.00
C LYS A 57 -13.62 -0.46 -1.38
N PHE A 58 -13.25 -0.87 -2.57
CA PHE A 58 -12.08 -0.33 -3.24
C PHE A 58 -12.44 1.06 -3.80
N GLN A 59 -11.88 2.14 -3.26
CA GLN A 59 -12.00 3.47 -3.88
C GLN A 59 -11.20 3.46 -5.19
N ASN A 60 -11.89 3.19 -6.30
CA ASN A 60 -11.29 3.11 -7.61
C ASN A 60 -10.70 4.48 -8.06
N HIS A 61 -9.43 4.45 -8.46
CA HIS A 61 -8.70 5.38 -9.32
C HIS A 61 -8.42 6.83 -8.84
N ALA A 62 -9.35 7.56 -8.24
CA ALA A 62 -9.23 9.02 -8.10
C ALA A 62 -8.19 9.48 -7.04
N ALA A 63 -8.05 8.76 -5.93
CA ALA A 63 -7.10 9.11 -4.87
C ALA A 63 -5.64 8.77 -5.24
N LEU A 64 -5.43 7.66 -5.97
CA LEU A 64 -4.12 7.27 -6.48
C LEU A 64 -3.62 8.22 -7.56
N GLU A 65 -4.49 8.66 -8.48
CA GLU A 65 -4.18 9.68 -9.49
C GLU A 65 -3.65 10.97 -8.86
N SER A 66 -4.26 11.40 -7.75
CA SER A 66 -3.87 12.61 -7.01
C SER A 66 -2.46 12.48 -6.41
N SER A 67 -2.18 11.31 -5.82
CA SER A 67 -0.90 11.00 -5.18
C SER A 67 0.23 10.85 -6.22
N VAL A 68 -0.04 10.16 -7.34
CA VAL A 68 0.89 10.04 -8.48
C VAL A 68 1.19 11.40 -9.10
N ARG A 69 0.19 12.31 -9.18
CA ARG A 69 0.39 13.68 -9.68
C ARG A 69 1.33 14.50 -8.82
N ILE A 70 1.26 14.34 -7.50
CA ILE A 70 2.13 15.03 -6.55
C ILE A 70 3.57 14.53 -6.73
N ILE A 71 3.77 13.22 -6.80
CA ILE A 71 5.11 12.62 -6.97
C ILE A 71 5.73 13.00 -8.33
N LYS A 72 4.95 13.03 -9.42
CA LYS A 72 5.42 13.45 -10.75
C LYS A 72 5.74 14.95 -10.87
N LYS A 73 5.27 15.79 -9.95
CA LYS A 73 5.50 17.24 -9.98
C LYS A 73 6.79 17.64 -9.26
N GLU A 74 7.25 16.81 -8.33
CA GLU A 74 8.46 17.03 -7.53
C GLU A 74 9.72 16.34 -8.11
N MET A 75 9.58 15.64 -9.25
CA MET A 75 10.66 15.10 -10.08
C MET A 75 10.84 15.91 -11.37
#